data_AF-A0A327SW08-F1
#
_entry.id   AF-A0A327SW08-F1
#
_cell.length_a   1.000
_cell.length_b   1.000
_cell.length_c   1.000
_cell.angle_alpha   90.00
_cell.angle_beta   90.00
_cell.angle_gamma   90.00
#
_symmetry.space_group_name_H-M   'P 1'
#
loop_
_entity.id
_entity.type
_entity.pdbx_description
1 polymer ?
#
loop_
_entity_poly.entity_id
_entity_poly.type
_entity_poly.pdbx_seq_one_letter_code
_entity_poly.pdbx_strand_id
1 'polypeptide(L)' 'AERINGILKTEFKLSRIFKSRTEALFAVKTAIEAYNNIRPHMSCSFLTPEVAHQTTEPLIKYWKNTRKKKVPDVVTIKS' A
#
# COMPACT_ATOMS: atom_id res chain seq x y z
N ALA A 1 -8.14 -5.92 2.92
CA ALA A 1 -8.53 -4.84 3.86
C ALA A 1 -7.56 -4.67 5.03
N GLU A 2 -7.01 -5.76 5.60
CA GLU A 2 -6.19 -5.73 6.83
C GLU A 2 -4.97 -4.79 6.77
N ARG A 3 -4.28 -4.72 5.62
CA ARG A 3 -3.10 -3.85 5.46
C ARG A 3 -3.41 -2.37 5.65
N ILE A 4 -4.57 -1.92 5.17
CA ILE A 4 -5.00 -0.53 5.29
C ILE A 4 -5.27 -0.21 6.77
N ASN A 5 -5.98 -1.10 7.47
CA ASN A 5 -6.25 -0.94 8.90
C ASN A 5 -4.96 -0.89 9.74
N GLY A 6 -3.95 -1.69 9.38
CA GLY A 6 -2.63 -1.63 9.99
C GLY A 6 -1.99 -0.25 9.84
N ILE A 7 -1.93 0.27 8.61
CA ILE A 7 -1.35 1.59 8.30
C ILE A 7 -2.10 2.71 9.02
N LEU A 8 -3.43 2.68 8.98
CA LEU A 8 -4.29 3.66 9.64
C LEU A 8 -4.03 3.70 11.15
N LYS A 9 -3.86 2.54 11.79
CA LYS A 9 -3.53 2.43 13.22
C LYS A 9 -2.13 2.93 13.55
N THR A 10 -1.12 2.54 12.77
CA THR A 10 0.28 2.82 13.08
C THR A 10 0.72 4.23 12.70
N GLU A 11 0.28 4.74 11.55
CA GLU A 11 0.82 5.98 10.98
C GLU A 11 -0.07 7.20 11.26
N PHE A 12 -1.38 7.00 11.48
CA PHE A 12 -2.34 8.09 11.69
C PHE A 12 -2.86 8.18 13.14
N LYS A 13 -2.09 7.65 14.09
CA LYS A 13 -2.35 7.75 15.55
C LYS A 13 -3.75 7.25 15.96
N LEU A 14 -4.34 6.31 15.21
CA LEU A 14 -5.60 5.68 15.57
C LEU A 14 -5.45 4.60 16.64
N SER A 15 -4.22 4.20 16.98
CA SER A 15 -3.93 3.27 18.09
C SER A 15 -3.98 3.96 19.48
N ARG A 16 -4.90 4.89 19.69
CA ARG A 16 -5.06 5.63 20.95
C ARG A 16 -6.48 5.47 21.51
N ILE A 17 -6.60 5.69 22.81
CA ILE A 17 -7.92 5.78 23.46
C ILE A 17 -8.51 7.16 23.16
N PHE A 18 -9.74 7.18 22.67
CA PHE A 18 -10.50 8.40 22.42
C PHE A 18 -11.42 8.67 23.60
N LYS A 19 -11.57 9.95 23.97
CA LYS A 19 -12.41 10.35 25.11
C LYS A 19 -13.90 10.34 24.75
N SER A 20 -14.22 10.42 23.46
CA SER A 20 -15.60 10.39 22.97
C SER A 20 -15.70 9.73 21.59
N ARG A 21 -16.91 9.25 21.27
CA ARG A 21 -17.23 8.73 19.93
C ARG A 21 -16.98 9.78 18.83
N THR A 22 -17.33 11.03 19.09
CA THR A 22 -17.15 12.14 18.13
C THR A 22 -15.67 12.37 17.81
N GLU A 23 -14.81 12.34 18.82
CA GLU A 23 -13.36 12.47 18.65
C GLU A 23 -12.80 11.30 17.82
N ALA A 24 -13.24 10.07 18.10
CA ALA A 24 -12.84 8.89 17.34
C ALA A 24 -13.25 8.99 15.87
N LEU A 25 -14.49 9.41 15.60
CA LEU A 25 -15.00 9.59 14.23
C LEU A 25 -14.22 10.64 13.46
N PHE A 26 -13.91 11.78 14.10
CA PHE A 26 -13.12 12.83 13.48
C PHE A 26 -11.72 12.32 13.13
N ALA A 27 -11.05 11.67 14.09
CA ALA A 27 -9.72 11.12 13.85
C ALA A 27 -9.70 10.07 12.74
N VAL A 28 -10.72 9.20 12.67
CA VAL A 28 -10.85 8.20 11.60
C VAL A 28 -11.06 8.89 10.25
N LYS A 29 -11.94 9.89 10.17
CA LYS A 29 -12.17 10.65 8.93
C LYS A 29 -10.87 11.29 8.44
N THR A 30 -10.16 11.99 9.32
CA THR A 30 -8.89 12.63 8.99
C THR A 30 -7.83 11.62 8.56
N ALA A 31 -7.76 10.45 9.20
CA ALA A 31 -6.82 9.39 8.83
C ALA A 31 -7.13 8.83 7.43
N ILE A 32 -8.40 8.64 7.08
CA ILE A 32 -8.83 8.20 5.75
C ILE A 32 -8.47 9.26 4.70
N GLU A 33 -8.77 10.53 4.96
CA GLU A 33 -8.46 11.63 4.05
C GLU A 33 -6.95 11.74 3.81
N ALA A 34 -6.14 11.60 4.85
CA ALA A 34 -4.68 11.65 4.74
C ALA A 34 -4.11 10.41 4.02
N TYR A 35 -4.69 9.23 4.24
CA TYR A 35 -4.31 8.02 3.49
C TYR A 35 -4.57 8.21 1.99
N ASN A 36 -5.74 8.73 1.60
CA ASN A 36 -6.12 8.88 0.19
C ASN A 36 -5.36 10.00 -0.53
N ASN A 37 -5.08 11.12 0.16
CA ASN A 37 -4.60 12.34 -0.50
C ASN A 37 -3.15 12.69 -0.23
N ILE A 38 -2.54 12.18 0.84
CA ILE A 38 -1.21 12.62 1.27
C ILE A 38 -0.20 11.48 1.18
N ARG A 39 -0.61 10.23 1.39
CA ARG A 39 0.31 9.10 1.47
C ARG A 39 0.69 8.58 0.08
N PRO A 40 1.95 8.70 -0.37
CA PRO A 40 2.39 8.07 -1.61
C PRO A 40 2.52 6.55 -1.43
N HIS A 41 2.06 5.79 -2.42
CA HIS A 41 2.14 4.33 -2.42
C HIS A 41 3.10 3.82 -3.48
N MET A 42 4.07 3.00 -3.07
CA MET A 42 4.99 2.28 -3.96
C MET A 42 4.26 1.40 -5.00
N SER A 43 3.09 0.89 -4.64
CA SER A 43 2.23 0.12 -5.55
C SER A 43 1.53 0.96 -6.61
N CYS A 44 1.47 2.27 -6.40
CA CYS A 44 0.80 3.25 -7.23
C CYS A 44 1.80 4.20 -7.86
N SER A 45 2.99 3.74 -8.21
CA SER A 45 4.03 4.60 -8.79
C SER A 45 4.45 5.80 -7.92
N PHE A 46 4.40 5.67 -6.59
CA PHE A 46 4.54 6.77 -5.63
C PHE A 46 3.45 7.85 -5.72
N LEU A 47 2.36 7.60 -6.44
CA LEU A 47 1.17 8.43 -6.39
C LEU A 47 0.36 8.14 -5.13
N THR A 48 -0.46 9.11 -4.75
CA THR A 48 -1.47 8.92 -3.71
C THR A 48 -2.62 8.09 -4.26
N PRO A 49 -3.39 7.36 -3.41
CA PRO A 49 -4.50 6.55 -3.87
C PRO A 49 -5.51 7.32 -4.72
N GLU A 50 -5.81 8.57 -4.35
CA GLU A 50 -6.72 9.45 -5.11
C GLU A 50 -6.18 9.73 -6.52
N VAL A 51 -4.91 10.16 -6.62
CA VAL A 51 -4.29 10.47 -7.93
C VAL A 51 -4.17 9.22 -8.79
N ALA A 52 -3.78 8.09 -8.21
CA ALA A 52 -3.68 6.82 -8.92
C ALA A 52 -5.04 6.32 -9.43
N HIS A 53 -6.12 6.60 -8.70
CA HIS A 53 -7.48 6.26 -9.12
C HIS A 53 -7.94 7.08 -10.32
N GLN A 54 -7.57 8.37 -10.35
CA GLN A 54 -7.94 9.30 -11.44
C GLN A 54 -7.04 9.16 -12.68
N THR A 55 -5.83 8.63 -12.52
CA THR A 55 -4.84 8.52 -13.58
C THR A 55 -5.14 7.35 -14.52
N THR A 56 -5.08 7.58 -15.83
CA THR A 56 -5.19 6.54 -16.88
C THR A 56 -3.85 5.92 -17.25
N GLU A 57 -2.74 6.53 -16.82
CA GLU A 57 -1.39 6.04 -17.06
C GLU A 57 -1.12 4.72 -16.32
N PRO A 58 -0.35 3.80 -16.93
CA PRO A 58 -0.02 2.53 -16.32
C PRO A 58 0.85 2.71 -15.07
N LEU A 59 0.43 2.10 -13.96
CA LEU A 59 1.18 2.13 -12.70
C LEU A 59 2.46 1.28 -12.80
N ILE A 60 3.61 1.95 -12.69
CA ILE A 60 4.94 1.37 -12.53
C ILE A 60 5.06 0.64 -11.19
N LYS A 61 5.53 -0.61 -11.28
CA LYS A 61 5.82 -1.50 -10.15
C LYS A 61 7.29 -1.39 -9.74
N TYR A 62 7.55 -0.86 -8.54
CA TYR A 62 8.91 -0.66 -8.04
C TYR A 62 9.49 -1.83 -7.21
N TRP A 63 8.71 -2.87 -6.90
CA TRP A 63 9.21 -4.00 -6.12
C TRP A 63 9.77 -5.12 -7.00
N LYS A 64 10.95 -5.62 -6.63
CA LYS A 64 11.61 -6.76 -7.28
C LYS A 64 11.03 -8.07 -6.75
N ASN A 65 10.58 -8.96 -7.64
CA ASN A 65 10.16 -10.31 -7.24
C ASN A 65 11.41 -11.18 -7.06
N THR A 66 11.78 -11.46 -5.81
CA THR A 66 12.98 -12.26 -5.47
C THR A 66 12.77 -13.76 -5.60
N ARG A 67 11.58 -14.23 -5.99
CA ARG A 67 11.32 -15.64 -6.31
C ARG A 67 11.97 -16.01 -7.65
N LYS A 68 13.29 -16.26 -7.65
CA LYS A 68 13.96 -16.92 -8.77
C LYS A 68 13.31 -18.30 -8.96
N LYS A 69 12.69 -18.57 -10.11
CA LYS A 69 12.41 -19.95 -10.52
C LYS A 69 13.78 -20.60 -10.73
N LYS A 70 14.11 -21.67 -9.99
CA LYS A 70 15.20 -22.54 -10.39
C LYS A 70 14.83 -23.07 -11.77
N VAL A 71 15.53 -22.63 -12.80
CA VAL A 71 15.47 -23.29 -14.11
C VAL A 71 16.08 -24.67 -13.86
N PRO A 72 15.37 -25.79 -14.07
CA PRO A 72 16.02 -27.09 -13.99
C PRO A 72 17.10 -27.12 -15.07
N ASP A 73 18.31 -27.51 -14.68
CA ASP A 73 19.46 -27.68 -15.56
C ASP A 73 19.04 -28.55 -16.75
N VAL A 74 18.97 -27.98 -17.95
CA VAL A 74 18.79 -28.75 -19.17
C VAL A 74 20.05 -29.59 -19.33
N VAL A 75 19.95 -30.89 -19.07
CA VAL A 75 20.99 -31.86 -19.37
C VAL A 75 21.24 -31.80 -20.87
N THR A 76 22.38 -31.22 -21.24
CA THR A 76 22.90 -31.28 -22.61
C THR A 76 23.22 -32.73 -22.91
N ILE A 77 22.37 -33.40 -23.68
CA ILE A 77 22.74 -34.67 -24.31
C ILE A 77 23.76 -34.30 -25.40
N LYS A 78 25.03 -34.56 -25.14
CA LYS A 78 26.07 -34.54 -26.17
C LYS A 78 25.86 -35.77 -27.07
N SER A 79 25.55 -35.50 -28.32
CA SER A 79 25.62 -36.43 -29.45
C SER A 79 27.06 -36.79 -29.80
#